data_AF-A0A973HT85-F1
#
_entry.id   AF-A0A973HT85-F1
#
_cell.length_a   1.000
_cell.length_b   1.000
_cell.length_c   1.000
_cell.angle_alpha   90.00
_cell.angle_beta   90.00
_cell.angle_gamma   90.00
#
_symmetry.space_group_name_H-M   'P 1'
#
loop_
_entity.id
_entity.type
_entity.pdbx_description
1 polymer ?
#
loop_
_entity_poly.entity_id
_entity_poly.type
_entity_poly.pdbx_seq_one_letter_code
_entity_poly.pdbx_strand_id
1 'polypeptide(L)'
;LSRGLAQRYAVLVPLVVLLTVLNPFLEDETRRFVTGPAYRRALWVMPLPILMTFALAAPRTFARRSAVGWLLVAIAGGAFVLVVPDFYGLGEENRVTFGVPRLKVHPRDYRAAARLAAAAPEGSAVIAPQRIAIWLPSFHHHPKIVYARENYLRRIRSVFGEEEAEMRMRLSEAVSTSMDVERSTRESDGYERRQQLGMTEAFFLEKLRDFDVRAVSLSKTKPNAAFVREALERAEFAPVSTGRAFEEWRRNEPWGAAGAR
;
A
#
# COMPACT_ATOMS: atom_id res chain seq x y z
N LEU A 1 11.29 20.25 43.40
CA LEU A 1 10.20 20.83 42.58
C LEU A 1 8.96 21.02 43.47
N SER A 2 8.54 22.26 43.72
CA SER A 2 7.33 22.52 44.52
C SER A 2 6.12 21.87 43.82
N ARG A 3 5.24 21.23 44.61
CA ARG A 3 4.09 20.45 44.09
C ARG A 3 3.23 21.23 43.08
N GLY A 4 3.10 22.55 43.25
CA GLY A 4 2.34 23.40 42.34
C GLY A 4 2.98 23.61 40.96
N LEU A 5 4.31 23.59 40.86
CA LEU A 5 5.00 23.77 39.57
C LEU A 5 4.77 22.54 38.67
N ALA A 6 4.96 21.33 39.22
CA ALA A 6 4.75 20.08 38.49
C ALA A 6 3.29 19.95 37.99
N GLN A 7 2.32 20.41 38.77
CA GLN A 7 0.90 20.39 38.39
C GLN A 7 0.59 21.38 37.27
N ARG A 8 1.20 22.58 37.29
CA ARG A 8 1.06 23.54 36.20
C ARG A 8 1.63 22.99 34.89
N TYR A 9 2.81 22.38 34.93
CA TYR A 9 3.39 21.75 33.74
C TYR A 9 2.55 20.57 33.22
N ALA A 10 2.01 19.74 34.11
CA ALA A 10 1.17 18.61 33.74
C ALA A 10 -0.13 19.03 33.03
N VAL A 11 -0.66 20.24 33.28
CA VAL A 11 -1.86 20.75 32.61
C VAL A 11 -1.50 21.61 31.39
N LEU A 12 -0.50 22.47 31.53
CA LEU A 12 -0.16 23.47 30.53
C LEU A 12 0.48 22.85 29.29
N VAL A 13 1.32 21.81 29.45
CA VAL A 13 1.96 21.15 28.29
C VAL A 13 0.93 20.45 27.40
N PRO A 14 0.00 19.61 27.90
CA PRO A 14 -1.05 19.03 27.07
C PRO A 14 -1.98 20.07 26.48
N LEU A 15 -2.30 21.15 27.22
CA LEU A 15 -3.16 22.22 26.72
C LEU A 15 -2.50 22.98 25.55
N VAL A 16 -1.23 23.32 25.67
CA VAL A 16 -0.47 23.96 24.57
C VAL A 16 -0.41 23.02 23.37
N VAL A 17 -0.13 21.73 23.57
CA VAL A 17 -0.13 20.72 22.52
C VAL A 17 -1.52 20.58 21.86
N LEU A 18 -2.60 20.65 22.65
CA LEU A 18 -3.98 20.60 22.15
C LEU A 18 -4.33 21.84 21.30
N LEU A 19 -3.96 23.03 21.77
CA LEU A 19 -4.32 24.29 21.13
C LEU A 19 -3.43 24.66 19.94
N THR A 20 -2.24 24.05 19.83
CA THR A 20 -1.30 24.29 18.73
C THR A 20 -1.25 23.11 17.78
N VAL A 21 -0.71 21.97 18.21
CA VAL A 21 -0.43 20.80 17.36
C VAL A 21 -1.71 20.04 16.96
N LEU A 22 -2.73 20.01 17.81
CA LEU A 22 -4.02 19.35 17.52
C LEU A 22 -5.10 20.28 16.99
N ASN A 23 -4.83 21.57 16.87
CA ASN A 23 -5.85 22.50 16.46
C ASN A 23 -6.05 22.38 14.93
N PRO A 24 -7.21 21.91 14.44
CA PRO A 24 -7.45 21.74 13.00
C PRO A 24 -7.36 23.08 12.25
N PHE A 25 -7.58 24.20 12.93
CA PHE A 25 -7.44 25.54 12.35
C PHE A 25 -5.99 26.00 12.21
N LEU A 26 -5.02 25.28 12.79
CA LEU A 26 -3.58 25.55 12.68
C LEU A 26 -2.85 24.40 11.96
N GLU A 27 -3.56 23.52 11.27
CA GLU A 27 -2.98 22.35 10.60
C GLU A 27 -1.93 22.77 9.56
N ASP A 28 -2.23 23.74 8.70
CA ASP A 28 -1.36 24.15 7.61
C ASP A 28 -0.06 24.80 8.13
N GLU A 29 -0.16 25.64 9.16
CA GLU A 29 0.98 26.27 9.82
C GLU A 29 1.84 25.25 10.57
N THR A 30 1.21 24.35 11.33
CA THR A 30 1.93 23.31 12.09
C THR A 30 2.65 22.36 11.14
N ARG A 31 1.99 21.98 10.04
CA ARG A 31 2.59 21.17 8.99
C ARG A 31 3.75 21.88 8.31
N ARG A 32 3.67 23.19 8.09
CA ARG A 32 4.72 23.98 7.46
C ARG A 32 5.96 24.18 8.35
N PHE A 33 5.77 24.43 9.64
CA PHE A 33 6.87 24.87 10.52
C PHE A 33 7.40 23.80 11.49
N VAL A 34 6.57 22.83 11.90
CA VAL A 34 6.92 21.91 12.99
C VAL A 34 7.13 20.49 12.50
N THR A 35 6.15 19.91 11.79
CA THR A 35 6.12 18.46 11.55
C THR A 35 6.32 18.06 10.09
N GLY A 36 6.24 19.00 9.14
CA GLY A 36 6.40 18.70 7.72
C GLY A 36 5.39 17.63 7.22
N PRO A 37 5.80 16.76 6.28
CA PRO A 37 4.94 15.67 5.80
C PRO A 37 4.56 14.64 6.88
N ALA A 38 5.21 14.68 8.05
CA ALA A 38 4.99 13.74 9.14
C ALA A 38 3.87 14.19 10.11
N TYR A 39 3.18 15.31 9.87
CA TYR A 39 2.08 15.81 10.72
C TYR A 39 1.10 14.70 11.14
N ARG A 40 0.58 13.93 10.17
CA ARG A 40 -0.33 12.81 10.46
C ARG A 40 0.28 11.69 11.31
N ARG A 41 1.59 11.46 11.22
CA ARG A 41 2.28 10.45 12.06
C ARG A 41 2.56 10.98 13.47
N ALA A 42 2.82 12.28 13.62
CA ALA A 42 2.96 12.92 14.93
C ALA A 42 1.65 12.82 15.74
N LEU A 43 0.49 12.91 15.05
CA LEU A 43 -0.82 12.66 15.63
C LEU A 43 -1.01 11.23 16.19
N TRP A 44 -0.21 10.25 15.78
CA TRP A 44 -0.31 8.88 16.30
C TRP A 44 0.34 8.71 17.68
N VAL A 45 1.30 9.59 18.02
CA VAL A 45 2.01 9.58 19.32
C VAL A 45 1.24 10.37 20.39
N MET A 46 0.32 11.22 19.95
CA MET A 46 -0.51 12.12 20.77
C MET A 46 -1.31 11.48 21.93
N PRO A 47 -1.81 10.24 21.84
CA PRO A 47 -2.47 9.61 22.99
C PRO A 47 -1.52 9.48 24.19
N LEU A 48 -0.21 9.34 23.97
CA LEU A 48 0.76 9.07 25.03
C LEU A 48 0.91 10.24 26.01
N PRO A 49 1.14 11.52 25.60
CA PRO A 49 1.17 12.65 26.53
C PRO A 49 -0.13 12.85 27.31
N ILE A 50 -1.28 12.64 26.67
CA ILE A 50 -2.60 12.78 27.29
C ILE A 50 -2.81 11.67 28.32
N LEU A 51 -2.55 10.41 27.96
CA LEU A 51 -2.61 9.25 28.87
C LEU A 51 -1.59 9.37 30.01
N MET A 52 -0.39 9.88 29.74
CA MET A 52 0.63 10.12 30.76
C MET A 52 0.20 11.22 31.73
N THR A 53 -0.44 12.28 31.24
CA THR A 53 -1.03 13.32 32.08
C THR A 53 -2.13 12.76 32.97
N PHE A 54 -3.04 11.96 32.41
CA PHE A 54 -4.07 11.29 33.20
C PHE A 54 -3.47 10.32 34.21
N ALA A 55 -2.50 9.48 33.84
CA ALA A 55 -1.85 8.55 34.74
C ALA A 55 -1.10 9.24 35.90
N LEU A 56 -0.44 10.38 35.63
CA LEU A 56 0.33 11.12 36.63
C LEU A 56 -0.55 12.02 37.51
N ALA A 57 -1.66 12.55 36.97
CA ALA A 57 -2.59 13.40 37.71
C ALA A 57 -3.68 12.60 38.45
N ALA A 58 -4.06 11.41 37.94
CA ALA A 58 -5.18 10.63 38.46
C ALA A 58 -5.05 10.27 39.95
N PRO A 59 -3.90 9.82 40.48
CA PRO A 59 -3.79 9.47 41.89
C PRO A 59 -4.06 10.66 42.83
N ARG A 60 -3.92 11.91 42.35
CA ARG A 60 -4.13 13.13 43.16
C ARG A 60 -5.51 13.74 43.02
N THR A 61 -6.16 13.60 41.87
CA THR A 61 -7.53 14.06 41.64
C THR A 61 -8.58 13.02 42.03
N PHE A 62 -8.26 11.72 41.98
CA PHE A 62 -9.17 10.62 42.31
C PHE A 62 -9.08 10.10 43.75
N ALA A 63 -7.98 10.35 44.48
CA ALA A 63 -7.86 9.93 45.89
C ALA A 63 -8.84 10.64 46.86
N ARG A 64 -9.71 11.52 46.38
CA ARG A 64 -10.69 12.28 47.18
C ARG A 64 -12.12 12.32 46.62
N ARG A 65 -12.50 11.48 45.65
CA ARG A 65 -13.83 11.60 45.01
C ARG A 65 -14.80 10.46 45.31
N SER A 66 -16.02 10.86 45.69
CA SER A 66 -17.20 10.02 45.85
C SER A 66 -17.61 9.37 44.52
N ALA A 67 -18.43 8.32 44.57
CA ALA A 67 -18.97 7.61 43.40
C ALA A 67 -19.55 8.54 42.32
N VAL A 68 -20.09 9.70 42.72
CA VAL A 68 -20.61 10.75 41.83
C VAL A 68 -19.54 11.30 40.88
N GLY A 69 -18.31 11.46 41.34
CA GLY A 69 -17.20 11.94 40.51
C GLY A 69 -16.83 10.96 39.39
N TRP A 70 -16.84 9.65 39.68
CA TRP A 70 -16.62 8.61 38.69
C TRP A 70 -17.77 8.51 37.69
N LEU A 71 -19.01 8.64 38.17
CA LEU A 71 -20.18 8.69 37.31
C LEU A 71 -20.10 9.86 36.31
N LEU A 72 -19.72 11.06 36.77
CA LEU A 72 -19.57 12.22 35.88
C LEU A 72 -18.45 12.05 34.85
N VAL A 73 -17.32 11.42 35.23
CA VAL A 73 -16.23 11.12 34.27
C VAL A 73 -16.68 10.07 33.25
N ALA A 74 -17.40 9.03 33.69
CA ALA A 74 -17.94 8.01 32.79
C ALA A 74 -18.99 8.61 31.84
N ILE A 75 -19.86 9.49 32.32
CA ILE A 75 -20.84 10.22 31.49
C ILE A 75 -20.12 11.13 30.50
N ALA A 76 -19.13 11.91 30.93
CA ALA A 76 -18.38 12.79 30.03
C ALA A 76 -17.59 12.00 28.96
N GLY A 77 -16.97 10.88 29.35
CA GLY A 77 -16.29 9.98 28.42
C GLY A 77 -17.25 9.31 27.44
N GLY A 78 -18.41 8.85 27.91
CA GLY A 78 -19.47 8.29 27.08
C GLY A 78 -20.04 9.33 26.11
N ALA A 79 -20.34 10.54 26.58
CA ALA A 79 -20.80 11.65 25.75
C ALA A 79 -19.74 12.05 24.71
N PHE A 80 -18.46 12.07 25.06
CA PHE A 80 -17.39 12.32 24.10
C PHE A 80 -17.36 11.27 22.98
N VAL A 81 -17.45 9.98 23.32
CA VAL A 81 -17.49 8.88 22.34
C VAL A 81 -18.74 8.94 21.45
N LEU A 82 -19.87 9.44 21.96
CA LEU A 82 -21.15 9.48 21.24
C LEU A 82 -21.45 10.78 20.49
N VAL A 83 -20.75 11.90 20.78
CA VAL A 83 -21.08 13.22 20.21
C VAL A 83 -19.98 13.75 19.31
N VAL A 84 -18.72 13.39 19.57
CA VAL A 84 -17.57 14.01 18.90
C VAL A 84 -17.19 13.34 17.57
N PRO A 85 -17.28 12.01 17.38
CA PRO A 85 -16.88 11.42 16.11
C PRO A 85 -17.93 11.67 15.01
N ASP A 86 -17.53 12.33 13.93
CA ASP A 86 -18.32 12.38 12.67
C ASP A 86 -18.38 11.01 11.98
N PHE A 87 -17.49 10.08 12.36
CA PHE A 87 -17.39 8.73 11.80
C PHE A 87 -17.24 7.70 12.92
N TYR A 88 -18.15 6.73 12.95
CA TYR A 88 -18.08 5.61 13.88
C TYR A 88 -17.35 4.45 13.20
N GLY A 89 -16.29 3.93 13.82
CA GLY A 89 -15.57 2.77 13.29
C GLY A 89 -16.45 1.54 13.07
N LEU A 90 -17.59 1.44 13.78
CA LEU A 90 -18.59 0.37 13.63
C LEU A 90 -19.86 0.81 12.87
N GLY A 91 -19.86 1.98 12.24
CA GLY A 91 -20.97 2.43 11.40
C GLY A 91 -21.25 1.47 10.26
N GLU A 92 -22.52 1.32 9.89
CA GLU A 92 -22.94 0.41 8.81
C GLU A 92 -22.26 0.78 7.48
N GLU A 93 -21.98 2.07 7.26
CA GLU A 93 -21.24 2.56 6.09
C GLU A 93 -19.84 1.94 5.96
N ASN A 94 -19.20 1.59 7.08
CA ASN A 94 -17.85 1.01 7.12
C ASN A 94 -17.84 -0.51 6.89
N ARG A 95 -19.01 -1.16 6.90
CA ARG A 95 -19.18 -2.62 6.64
C ARG A 95 -18.21 -3.48 7.44
N VAL A 96 -17.93 -3.09 8.68
CA VAL A 96 -17.03 -3.82 9.56
C VAL A 96 -17.68 -5.13 9.98
N THR A 97 -16.94 -6.23 9.84
CA THR A 97 -17.38 -7.55 10.25
C THR A 97 -16.45 -8.08 11.35
N PHE A 98 -17.03 -8.61 12.41
CA PHE A 98 -16.29 -9.35 13.42
C PHE A 98 -16.26 -10.82 13.03
N GLY A 99 -15.09 -11.45 13.11
CA GLY A 99 -14.95 -12.85 12.77
C GLY A 99 -13.52 -13.34 12.95
N VAL A 100 -13.34 -14.65 12.74
CA VAL A 100 -12.01 -15.27 12.74
C VAL A 100 -11.12 -14.56 11.73
N PRO A 101 -9.86 -14.25 12.07
CA PRO A 101 -8.91 -13.67 11.13
C PRO A 101 -8.87 -14.49 9.84
N ARG A 102 -9.23 -13.84 8.73
CA ARG A 102 -9.15 -14.40 7.38
C ARG A 102 -8.26 -13.51 6.54
N LEU A 103 -7.69 -14.10 5.50
CA LEU A 103 -6.99 -13.38 4.45
C LEU A 103 -7.93 -12.32 3.85
N LYS A 104 -7.65 -11.03 4.11
CA LYS A 104 -8.42 -9.88 3.62
C LYS A 104 -8.09 -9.54 2.16
N VAL A 105 -7.88 -10.56 1.33
CA VAL A 105 -7.38 -10.43 -0.03
C VAL A 105 -8.30 -11.22 -0.96
N HIS A 106 -8.40 -10.79 -2.21
CA HIS A 106 -9.19 -11.52 -3.19
C HIS A 106 -8.55 -12.91 -3.43
N PRO A 107 -9.23 -14.04 -3.10
CA PRO A 107 -8.57 -15.36 -3.07
C PRO A 107 -7.98 -15.78 -4.41
N ARG A 108 -8.59 -15.36 -5.52
CA ARG A 108 -8.11 -15.64 -6.88
C ARG A 108 -6.76 -14.99 -7.15
N ASP A 109 -6.60 -13.73 -6.73
CA ASP A 109 -5.45 -12.89 -7.04
C ASP A 109 -4.27 -13.32 -6.17
N TYR A 110 -4.54 -13.56 -4.88
CA TYR A 110 -3.53 -14.08 -3.96
C TYR A 110 -3.02 -15.46 -4.36
N ARG A 111 -3.91 -16.36 -4.82
CA ARG A 111 -3.49 -17.68 -5.34
C ARG A 111 -2.66 -17.56 -6.62
N ALA A 112 -2.99 -16.62 -7.51
CA ALA A 112 -2.18 -16.37 -8.71
C ALA A 112 -0.80 -15.81 -8.33
N ALA A 113 -0.73 -14.89 -7.36
CA ALA A 113 0.53 -14.39 -6.83
C ALA A 113 1.37 -15.50 -6.19
N ALA A 114 0.75 -16.40 -5.43
CA ALA A 114 1.42 -17.56 -4.85
C ALA A 114 1.98 -18.52 -5.93
N ARG A 115 1.20 -18.79 -7.00
CA ARG A 115 1.68 -19.61 -8.13
C ARG A 115 2.85 -18.96 -8.85
N LEU A 116 2.76 -17.64 -9.10
CA LEU A 116 3.84 -16.90 -9.74
C LEU A 116 5.11 -16.89 -8.88
N ALA A 117 4.98 -16.64 -7.57
CA ALA A 117 6.10 -16.65 -6.63
C ALA A 117 6.76 -18.03 -6.57
N ALA A 118 5.98 -19.12 -6.58
CA ALA A 118 6.50 -20.48 -6.61
C ALA A 118 7.13 -20.87 -7.96
N ALA A 119 6.68 -20.26 -9.06
CA ALA A 119 7.25 -20.49 -10.38
C ALA A 119 8.57 -19.73 -10.60
N ALA A 120 8.76 -18.58 -9.95
CA ALA A 120 9.94 -17.76 -10.14
C ALA A 120 11.17 -18.37 -9.43
N PRO A 121 12.31 -18.56 -10.12
CA PRO A 121 13.57 -18.90 -9.47
C PRO A 121 13.94 -17.84 -8.40
N GLU A 122 14.61 -18.26 -7.33
CA GLU A 122 15.05 -17.32 -6.29
C GLU A 122 15.95 -16.22 -6.87
N GLY A 123 15.76 -14.98 -6.42
CA GLY A 123 16.54 -13.82 -6.87
C GLY A 123 16.19 -13.29 -8.28
N SER A 124 15.33 -13.99 -9.02
CA SER A 124 14.88 -13.58 -10.36
C SER A 124 13.87 -12.44 -10.36
N ALA A 125 13.74 -11.77 -11.51
CA ALA A 125 12.69 -10.79 -11.71
C ALA A 125 11.40 -11.41 -12.25
N VAL A 126 10.27 -10.82 -11.86
CA VAL A 126 8.94 -11.17 -12.37
C VAL A 126 8.16 -9.95 -12.83
N ILE A 127 7.30 -10.20 -13.82
CA ILE A 127 6.30 -9.24 -14.29
C ILE A 127 4.92 -9.83 -14.05
N ALA A 128 4.02 -9.03 -13.50
CA ALA A 128 2.66 -9.46 -13.22
C ALA A 128 1.70 -8.26 -13.30
N PRO A 129 0.40 -8.50 -13.49
CA PRO A 129 -0.60 -7.46 -13.38
C PRO A 129 -0.57 -6.83 -12.00
N GLN A 130 -0.89 -5.54 -11.89
CA GLN A 130 -0.86 -4.83 -10.60
C GLN A 130 -1.60 -5.61 -9.49
N ARG A 131 -2.80 -6.13 -9.77
CA ARG A 131 -3.60 -6.91 -8.80
C ARG A 131 -2.91 -8.16 -8.26
N ILE A 132 -1.96 -8.71 -9.00
CA ILE A 132 -1.13 -9.85 -8.59
C ILE A 132 0.15 -9.36 -7.92
N ALA A 133 0.83 -8.40 -8.56
CA ALA A 133 2.12 -7.88 -8.13
C ALA A 133 2.09 -7.28 -6.71
N ILE A 134 0.97 -6.65 -6.31
CA ILE A 134 0.80 -6.10 -4.95
C ILE A 134 0.92 -7.13 -3.83
N TRP A 135 0.70 -8.41 -4.12
CA TRP A 135 0.72 -9.48 -3.14
C TRP A 135 2.06 -10.21 -3.09
N LEU A 136 2.90 -10.08 -4.12
CA LEU A 136 4.20 -10.76 -4.16
C LEU A 136 5.09 -10.46 -2.94
N PRO A 137 5.18 -9.21 -2.42
CA PRO A 137 6.00 -8.93 -1.23
C PRO A 137 5.52 -9.63 0.06
N SER A 138 4.33 -10.24 0.07
CA SER A 138 3.82 -10.95 1.24
C SER A 138 4.41 -12.36 1.42
N PHE A 139 5.17 -12.87 0.44
CA PHE A 139 5.84 -14.16 0.53
C PHE A 139 7.30 -14.01 1.01
N HIS A 140 7.77 -14.92 1.85
CA HIS A 140 9.11 -14.83 2.46
C HIS A 140 10.26 -14.77 1.45
N HIS A 141 10.22 -15.62 0.42
CA HIS A 141 11.22 -15.68 -0.66
C HIS A 141 10.64 -15.11 -1.95
N HIS A 142 10.06 -13.92 -1.87
CA HIS A 142 9.42 -13.32 -3.02
C HIS A 142 10.45 -12.97 -4.11
N PRO A 143 10.09 -13.12 -5.39
CA PRO A 143 10.95 -12.67 -6.48
C PRO A 143 11.08 -11.14 -6.51
N LYS A 144 12.09 -10.65 -7.25
CA LYS A 144 12.20 -9.22 -7.55
C LYS A 144 11.04 -8.82 -8.45
N ILE A 145 10.35 -7.75 -8.11
CA ILE A 145 9.17 -7.32 -8.85
C ILE A 145 9.59 -6.16 -9.73
N VAL A 146 9.45 -6.29 -11.06
CA VAL A 146 9.74 -5.19 -11.99
C VAL A 146 8.81 -4.00 -11.70
N TYR A 147 7.57 -4.29 -11.31
CA TYR A 147 6.56 -3.29 -10.99
C TYR A 147 5.50 -3.81 -10.02
N ALA A 148 5.22 -3.05 -8.95
CA ALA A 148 4.19 -3.40 -7.96
C ALA A 148 2.91 -2.54 -8.04
N ARG A 149 3.02 -1.21 -8.20
CA ARG A 149 1.89 -0.26 -8.16
C ARG A 149 2.15 1.01 -8.97
N GLU A 150 1.11 1.52 -9.66
CA GLU A 150 1.23 2.69 -10.55
C GLU A 150 1.59 3.94 -9.77
N ASN A 151 0.91 4.13 -8.64
CA ASN A 151 1.12 5.26 -7.75
C ASN A 151 2.53 5.30 -7.16
N TYR A 152 3.23 4.16 -7.12
CA TYR A 152 4.61 4.13 -6.66
C TYR A 152 5.55 4.60 -7.76
N LEU A 153 5.37 4.13 -9.02
CA LEU A 153 6.15 4.61 -10.15
C LEU A 153 6.09 6.13 -10.28
N ARG A 154 4.90 6.74 -10.17
CA ARG A 154 4.76 8.21 -10.20
C ARG A 154 5.59 8.93 -9.13
N ARG A 155 5.71 8.35 -7.92
CA ARG A 155 6.46 8.95 -6.82
C ARG A 155 7.97 8.72 -6.91
N ILE A 156 8.39 7.63 -7.54
CA ILE A 156 9.80 7.26 -7.67
C ILE A 156 10.40 7.64 -9.04
N ARG A 157 9.64 8.33 -9.91
CA ARG A 157 10.16 8.88 -11.18
C ARG A 157 11.38 9.75 -10.97
N SER A 158 11.42 10.52 -9.88
CA SER A 158 12.58 11.35 -9.52
C SER A 158 13.83 10.54 -9.19
N VAL A 159 13.69 9.25 -8.87
CA VAL A 159 14.80 8.35 -8.53
C VAL A 159 15.29 7.57 -9.75
N PHE A 160 14.35 7.05 -10.56
CA PHE A 160 14.68 6.21 -11.71
C PHE A 160 14.83 6.97 -13.05
N GLY A 161 14.34 8.21 -13.11
CA GLY A 161 14.14 8.93 -14.36
C GLY A 161 12.78 8.63 -14.99
N GLU A 162 12.32 9.55 -15.84
CA GLU A 162 11.03 9.43 -16.55
C GLU A 162 10.98 8.22 -17.47
N GLU A 163 12.08 7.94 -18.19
CA GLU A 163 12.16 6.87 -19.19
C GLU A 163 12.01 5.47 -18.57
N GLU A 164 12.75 5.19 -17.49
CA GLU A 164 12.70 3.91 -16.77
C GLU A 164 11.30 3.69 -16.15
N ALA A 165 10.71 4.75 -15.59
CA ALA A 165 9.36 4.68 -15.03
C ALA A 165 8.31 4.42 -16.12
N GLU A 166 8.42 5.07 -17.27
CA GLU A 166 7.52 4.85 -18.41
C GLU A 166 7.65 3.43 -18.95
N MET A 167 8.87 2.94 -19.09
CA MET A 167 9.14 1.59 -19.56
C MET A 167 8.56 0.52 -18.62
N ARG A 168 8.71 0.66 -17.29
CA ARG A 168 8.07 -0.24 -16.31
C ARG A 168 6.55 -0.19 -16.35
N MET A 169 5.95 0.99 -16.58
CA MET A 169 4.50 1.11 -16.78
C MET A 169 4.06 0.34 -18.04
N ARG A 170 4.76 0.52 -19.16
CA ARG A 170 4.46 -0.18 -20.42
C ARG A 170 4.50 -1.71 -20.25
N LEU A 171 5.51 -2.24 -19.56
CA LEU A 171 5.62 -3.68 -19.25
C LEU A 171 4.46 -4.19 -18.38
N SER A 172 4.08 -3.43 -17.35
CA SER A 172 2.93 -3.78 -16.52
C SER A 172 1.64 -3.76 -17.33
N GLU A 173 1.46 -2.74 -18.17
CA GLU A 173 0.30 -2.62 -19.03
C GLU A 173 0.22 -3.81 -19.98
N ALA A 174 1.34 -4.24 -20.57
CA ALA A 174 1.42 -5.39 -21.47
C ALA A 174 0.72 -6.64 -20.90
N VAL A 175 0.86 -6.88 -19.60
CA VAL A 175 0.32 -8.07 -18.90
C VAL A 175 -1.01 -7.83 -18.16
N SER A 176 -1.39 -6.58 -17.89
CA SER A 176 -2.57 -6.20 -17.08
C SER A 176 -3.83 -5.96 -17.90
N THR A 177 -5.03 -6.28 -17.38
CA THR A 177 -6.28 -5.81 -18.01
C THR A 177 -6.52 -4.33 -17.74
N SER A 178 -7.29 -3.65 -18.62
CA SER A 178 -7.70 -2.26 -18.39
C SER A 178 -8.52 -2.07 -17.11
N MET A 179 -9.18 -3.13 -16.63
CA MET A 179 -9.91 -3.10 -15.35
C MET A 179 -9.00 -3.35 -14.14
N ASP A 180 -7.76 -3.82 -14.32
CA ASP A 180 -6.81 -4.02 -13.23
C ASP A 180 -6.20 -2.72 -12.71
N VAL A 181 -6.28 -1.66 -13.52
CA VAL A 181 -6.07 -0.28 -13.11
C VAL A 181 -7.27 0.11 -12.26
N GLU A 182 -7.01 0.22 -10.97
CA GLU A 182 -8.01 0.58 -9.95
C GLU A 182 -8.84 1.79 -10.40
N ARG A 183 -10.10 1.78 -9.97
CA ARG A 183 -11.20 2.72 -10.24
C ARG A 183 -10.92 4.17 -9.78
N SER A 184 -9.67 4.63 -9.77
CA SER A 184 -9.23 5.94 -9.27
C SER A 184 -8.10 6.55 -10.11
N THR A 185 -8.38 6.85 -11.38
CA THR A 185 -7.93 8.15 -11.92
C THR A 185 -9.10 8.75 -12.67
N ARG A 186 -9.82 9.64 -11.97
CA ARG A 186 -10.35 10.85 -12.61
C ARG A 186 -9.18 11.49 -13.38
N GLU A 187 -9.52 12.07 -14.53
CA GLU A 187 -8.65 12.66 -15.58
C GLU A 187 -8.33 11.73 -16.76
N SER A 188 -9.07 12.05 -17.81
CA SER A 188 -9.19 11.51 -19.15
C SER A 188 -7.93 11.55 -20.01
N ASP A 189 -6.86 12.23 -19.59
CA ASP A 189 -5.75 12.55 -20.51
C ASP A 189 -4.69 11.44 -20.60
N GLY A 190 -4.61 10.58 -19.58
CA GLY A 190 -3.63 9.48 -19.57
C GLY A 190 -4.06 8.26 -20.37
N TYR A 191 -5.36 8.04 -20.56
CA TYR A 191 -5.88 6.77 -21.12
C TYR A 191 -5.66 6.68 -22.65
N GLU A 192 -5.86 7.77 -23.37
CA GLU A 192 -5.63 7.82 -24.83
C GLU A 192 -4.14 7.77 -25.19
N ARG A 193 -3.28 8.44 -24.41
CA ARG A 193 -1.82 8.40 -24.60
C ARG A 193 -1.24 7.00 -24.33
N ARG A 194 -1.90 6.18 -23.50
CA ARG A 194 -1.49 4.80 -23.14
C ARG A 194 -1.81 3.75 -24.21
N GLN A 195 -2.92 3.90 -24.96
CA GLN A 195 -3.22 3.00 -26.08
C GLN A 195 -2.30 3.21 -27.30
N GLN A 196 -1.70 4.40 -27.44
CA GLN A 196 -0.87 4.74 -28.60
C GLN A 196 0.59 4.24 -28.54
N LEU A 197 1.07 3.73 -27.39
CA LEU A 197 2.50 3.44 -27.21
C LEU A 197 3.02 2.16 -27.86
N GLY A 198 2.22 1.50 -28.71
CA GLY A 198 2.67 0.50 -29.68
C GLY A 198 3.77 -0.41 -29.15
N MET A 199 3.49 -1.19 -28.09
CA MET A 199 4.48 -2.13 -27.58
C MET A 199 4.79 -3.17 -28.67
N THR A 200 5.97 -3.04 -29.28
CA THR A 200 6.47 -4.02 -30.22
C THR A 200 6.97 -5.24 -29.47
N GLU A 201 6.97 -6.37 -30.17
CA GLU A 201 7.49 -7.61 -29.62
C GLU A 201 8.96 -7.49 -29.23
N ALA A 202 9.77 -6.93 -30.15
CA ALA A 202 11.19 -6.73 -29.95
C ALA A 202 11.48 -5.94 -28.67
N PHE A 203 10.73 -4.85 -28.45
CA PHE A 203 10.86 -4.04 -27.23
C PHE A 203 10.47 -4.84 -25.99
N PHE A 204 9.36 -5.58 -26.02
CA PHE A 204 8.93 -6.40 -24.90
C PHE A 204 10.00 -7.43 -24.53
N LEU A 205 10.53 -8.16 -25.51
CA LEU A 205 11.56 -9.19 -25.32
C LEU A 205 12.88 -8.61 -24.83
N GLU A 206 13.32 -7.50 -25.40
CA GLU A 206 14.50 -6.76 -24.95
C GLU A 206 14.38 -6.42 -23.47
N LYS A 207 13.23 -5.91 -23.02
CA LYS A 207 13.05 -5.54 -21.62
C LYS A 207 12.84 -6.72 -20.67
N LEU A 208 12.27 -7.83 -21.14
CA LEU A 208 12.30 -9.08 -20.36
C LEU A 208 13.74 -9.53 -20.11
N ARG A 209 14.63 -9.35 -21.10
CA ARG A 209 16.05 -9.66 -20.99
C ARG A 209 16.79 -8.70 -20.07
N ASP A 210 16.61 -7.39 -20.25
CA ASP A 210 17.30 -6.36 -19.45
C ASP A 210 17.06 -6.53 -17.95
N PHE A 211 15.84 -6.90 -17.57
CA PHE A 211 15.48 -7.14 -16.18
C PHE A 211 15.75 -8.55 -15.67
N ASP A 212 16.27 -9.44 -16.51
CA ASP A 212 16.38 -10.88 -16.23
C ASP A 212 15.04 -11.43 -15.69
N VAL A 213 13.95 -11.19 -16.43
CA VAL A 213 12.63 -11.71 -16.08
C VAL A 213 12.59 -13.21 -16.32
N ARG A 214 12.13 -13.95 -15.31
CA ARG A 214 12.11 -15.42 -15.32
C ARG A 214 10.74 -16.01 -15.09
N ALA A 215 9.79 -15.21 -14.60
CA ALA A 215 8.39 -15.60 -14.59
C ALA A 215 7.47 -14.41 -14.90
N VAL A 216 6.38 -14.70 -15.61
CA VAL A 216 5.39 -13.72 -16.04
C VAL A 216 4.00 -14.23 -15.69
N SER A 217 3.17 -13.40 -15.07
CA SER A 217 1.73 -13.64 -14.99
C SER A 217 1.05 -12.79 -16.07
N LEU A 218 0.21 -13.41 -16.88
CA LEU A 218 -0.50 -12.76 -17.97
C LEU A 218 -2.01 -12.90 -17.75
N SER A 219 -2.76 -11.82 -17.90
CA SER A 219 -4.22 -11.89 -17.91
C SER A 219 -4.75 -12.44 -19.24
N LYS A 220 -5.60 -13.46 -19.15
CA LYS A 220 -6.23 -14.14 -20.28
C LYS A 220 -7.27 -13.30 -21.02
N THR A 221 -7.89 -12.35 -20.33
CA THR A 221 -9.01 -11.57 -20.87
C THR A 221 -8.56 -10.35 -21.66
N LYS A 222 -7.26 -10.22 -21.94
CA LYS A 222 -6.69 -9.03 -22.56
C LYS A 222 -6.64 -9.16 -24.10
N PRO A 223 -6.97 -8.12 -24.87
CA PRO A 223 -6.92 -8.17 -26.33
C PRO A 223 -5.56 -8.56 -26.92
N ASN A 224 -4.45 -8.11 -26.31
CA ASN A 224 -3.09 -8.43 -26.76
C ASN A 224 -2.49 -9.66 -26.05
N ALA A 225 -3.30 -10.46 -25.32
CA ALA A 225 -2.77 -11.65 -24.63
C ALA A 225 -2.13 -12.64 -25.61
N ALA A 226 -2.71 -12.81 -26.82
CA ALA A 226 -2.13 -13.66 -27.86
C ALA A 226 -0.72 -13.22 -28.25
N PHE A 227 -0.54 -11.92 -28.52
CA PHE A 227 0.77 -11.32 -28.81
C PHE A 227 1.79 -11.57 -27.68
N VAL A 228 1.39 -11.37 -26.42
CA VAL A 228 2.30 -11.60 -25.29
C VAL A 228 2.66 -13.07 -25.16
N ARG A 229 1.72 -14.01 -25.39
CA ARG A 229 2.04 -15.45 -25.40
C ARG A 229 3.05 -15.80 -26.47
N GLU A 230 2.84 -15.35 -27.69
CA GLU A 230 3.76 -15.61 -28.79
C GLU A 230 5.17 -15.08 -28.47
N ALA A 231 5.26 -13.86 -27.91
CA ALA A 231 6.53 -13.32 -27.46
C ALA A 231 7.18 -14.19 -26.38
N LEU A 232 6.42 -14.60 -25.36
CA LEU A 232 6.90 -15.46 -24.28
C LEU A 232 7.39 -16.83 -24.80
N GLU A 233 6.66 -17.44 -25.73
CA GLU A 233 7.04 -18.72 -26.37
C GLU A 233 8.35 -18.58 -27.16
N ARG A 234 8.49 -17.52 -27.98
CA ARG A 234 9.75 -17.23 -28.70
C ARG A 234 10.91 -16.94 -27.74
N ALA A 235 10.62 -16.41 -26.56
CA ALA A 235 11.57 -16.23 -25.47
C ALA A 235 11.70 -17.46 -24.56
N GLU A 236 11.33 -18.66 -25.02
CA GLU A 236 11.52 -19.93 -24.32
C GLU A 236 10.87 -19.96 -22.92
N PHE A 237 9.84 -19.16 -22.69
CA PHE A 237 8.98 -19.32 -21.53
C PHE A 237 8.01 -20.46 -21.78
N ALA A 238 7.87 -21.35 -20.80
CA ALA A 238 6.88 -22.40 -20.79
C ALA A 238 5.72 -22.02 -19.85
N PRO A 239 4.46 -22.36 -20.19
CA PRO A 239 3.35 -22.21 -19.28
C PRO A 239 3.50 -23.21 -18.12
N VAL A 240 3.45 -22.72 -16.88
CA VAL A 240 3.58 -23.54 -15.66
C VAL A 240 2.23 -23.77 -15.00
N SER A 241 1.36 -22.76 -15.03
CA SER A 241 0.02 -22.89 -14.48
C SER A 241 -0.98 -22.01 -15.19
N THR A 242 -2.23 -22.46 -15.21
CA THR A 242 -3.28 -21.91 -16.04
C THR A 242 -4.54 -21.75 -15.18
N GLY A 243 -4.63 -20.62 -14.49
CA GLY A 243 -5.82 -20.24 -13.71
C GLY A 243 -6.99 -19.75 -14.57
N ARG A 244 -8.14 -19.44 -13.95
CA ARG A 244 -9.30 -18.89 -14.67
C ARG A 244 -9.08 -17.48 -15.23
N ALA A 245 -8.32 -16.60 -14.53
CA ALA A 245 -7.99 -15.25 -15.06
C ALA A 245 -6.61 -15.17 -15.66
N PHE A 246 -5.66 -15.80 -14.98
CA PHE A 246 -4.25 -15.59 -15.20
C PHE A 246 -3.60 -16.89 -15.61
N GLU A 247 -2.60 -16.78 -16.44
CA GLU A 247 -1.67 -17.83 -16.81
C GLU A 247 -0.27 -17.42 -16.37
N GLU A 248 0.46 -18.36 -15.80
CA GLU A 248 1.77 -18.17 -15.24
C GLU A 248 2.80 -18.88 -16.15
N TRP A 249 3.77 -18.12 -16.60
CA TRP A 249 4.82 -18.52 -17.54
C TRP A 249 6.18 -18.47 -16.84
N ARG A 250 7.08 -19.40 -17.16
CA ARG A 250 8.42 -19.48 -16.56
C ARG A 250 9.48 -19.78 -17.60
N ARG A 251 10.64 -19.15 -17.47
CA ARG A 251 11.87 -19.50 -18.18
C ARG A 251 12.84 -20.18 -17.21
N ASN A 252 13.36 -21.36 -17.56
CA ASN A 252 14.25 -22.16 -16.70
C ASN A 252 15.72 -21.75 -16.79
N GLU A 253 16.16 -21.23 -17.94
CA GLU A 253 17.58 -20.94 -18.24
C GLU A 253 17.84 -19.44 -18.36
N PRO A 254 18.83 -18.85 -17.65
CA PRO A 254 19.10 -17.42 -17.70
C PRO A 254 19.24 -16.90 -19.13
N TRP A 255 18.98 -15.61 -19.33
CA TRP A 255 19.17 -15.02 -20.65
C TRP A 255 20.63 -15.21 -21.10
N GLY A 256 20.83 -15.82 -22.28
CA GLY A 256 22.16 -16.07 -22.86
C GLY A 256 22.78 -17.44 -22.55
N ALA A 257 22.17 -18.30 -21.74
CA ALA A 257 22.70 -19.64 -21.43
C ALA A 257 22.56 -20.65 -22.59
N ALA A 258 21.69 -20.39 -23.57
CA ALA A 258 21.41 -21.30 -24.68
C ALA A 258 22.53 -21.43 -25.74
N GLY A 259 23.57 -20.59 -25.68
CA GLY A 259 24.70 -20.60 -26.64
C GLY A 259 25.95 -21.34 -26.19
N ALA A 260 25.92 -22.04 -25.04
CA ALA A 260 27.10 -22.69 -24.44
C ALA A 260 26.97 -24.22 -24.32
N ARG A 261 26.11 -24.85 -25.14
CA ARG A 261 25.98 -26.31 -25.22
C ARG A 261 26.32 -26.82 -26.60
#